data_AF-A0A948W0U6-F1
#
_entry.id   AF-A0A948W0U6-F1
#
_cell.length_a   1.000
_cell.length_b   1.000
_cell.length_c   1.000
_cell.angle_alpha   90.00
_cell.angle_beta   90.00
_cell.angle_gamma   90.00
#
_symmetry.space_group_name_H-M   'P 1'
#
loop_
_entity.id
_entity.type
_entity.pdbx_description
1 polymer ?
#
loop_
_entity_poly.entity_id
_entity_poly.type
_entity_poly.pdbx_seq_one_letter_code
_entity_poly.pdbx_strand_id
1 'polypeptide(L)'
;MSTEDYFSLDLPEGAKILTVQEQHGEPQIWALVNPGSPTETRNFRLAGTGHPIKGDKELLNYVGTFQLAGGSFIGHLFELRKE
;
A
#
# COMPACT_ATOMS: atom_id res chain seq x y z
N MET A 1 0.88 -4.57 -19.70
CA MET A 1 0.60 -4.21 -18.30
C MET A 1 1.75 -4.77 -17.48
N SER A 2 2.59 -3.88 -16.96
CA SER A 2 3.83 -4.23 -16.27
C SER A 2 3.57 -5.05 -15.02
N THR A 3 4.49 -5.97 -14.75
CA THR A 3 4.54 -6.98 -13.69
C THR A 3 4.78 -6.44 -12.28
N GLU A 4 4.57 -5.14 -12.05
CA GLU A 4 5.04 -4.44 -10.84
C GLU A 4 3.85 -4.05 -9.96
N ASP A 5 3.02 -5.02 -9.57
CA ASP A 5 2.04 -4.79 -8.49
C ASP A 5 2.61 -5.05 -7.09
N TYR A 6 3.94 -5.14 -6.99
CA TYR A 6 4.71 -5.08 -5.74
C TYR A 6 5.65 -3.89 -5.78
N PHE A 7 5.79 -3.19 -4.67
CA PHE A 7 6.74 -2.09 -4.53
C PHE A 7 7.18 -1.93 -3.07
N SER A 8 8.21 -1.12 -2.85
CA SER A 8 8.74 -0.85 -1.51
C SER A 8 8.79 0.65 -1.25
N LEU A 9 8.57 1.04 0.00
CA LEU A 9 8.74 2.41 0.48
C LEU A 9 9.61 2.39 1.74
N ASP A 10 10.49 3.38 1.87
CA ASP A 10 11.19 3.64 3.11
C ASP A 10 10.31 4.49 4.02
N LEU A 11 9.98 3.95 5.19
CA LEU A 11 9.14 4.61 6.19
C LEU A 11 9.91 4.67 7.52
N PRO A 12 9.69 5.70 8.36
CA PRO A 12 10.26 5.71 9.71
C PRO A 12 9.89 4.43 10.47
N GLU A 13 10.87 3.86 11.19
CA GLU A 13 10.67 2.64 11.97
C GLU A 13 9.49 2.79 12.92
N GLY A 14 8.62 1.77 12.92
CA GLY A 14 7.40 1.77 13.73
C GLY A 14 6.27 2.65 13.19
N ALA A 15 6.38 3.15 11.95
CA ALA A 15 5.31 3.89 11.28
C ALA A 15 3.98 3.13 11.31
N LYS A 16 2.92 3.74 11.86
CA LYS A 16 1.57 3.20 11.79
C LYS A 16 0.87 3.76 10.56
N ILE A 17 0.72 2.93 9.54
CA ILE A 17 -0.05 3.29 8.35
C ILE A 17 -1.51 3.50 8.75
N LEU A 18 -2.09 4.62 8.32
CA LEU A 18 -3.47 5.00 8.64
C LEU A 18 -4.41 4.52 7.54
N THR A 19 -4.12 4.88 6.30
CA THR A 19 -4.90 4.49 5.12
C THR A 19 -4.15 4.87 3.83
N VAL A 20 -4.69 4.41 2.70
CA VAL A 20 -4.42 4.94 1.36
C VAL A 20 -5.68 5.60 0.82
N GLN A 21 -5.60 6.80 0.24
CA GLN A 21 -6.69 7.43 -0.51
C GLN A 21 -6.14 8.22 -1.70
N GLU A 22 -7.04 8.74 -2.53
CA GLU A 22 -6.70 9.70 -3.58
C GLU A 22 -6.48 11.10 -3.01
N GLN A 23 -5.43 11.77 -3.47
CA GLN A 23 -5.22 13.20 -3.26
C GLN A 23 -4.63 13.85 -4.52
N HIS A 24 -5.36 14.81 -5.08
CA HIS A 24 -4.97 15.57 -6.28
C HIS A 24 -4.72 14.70 -7.53
N GLY A 25 -5.49 13.62 -7.67
CA GLY A 25 -5.47 12.70 -8.81
C GLY A 25 -4.55 11.49 -8.65
N GLU A 26 -3.80 11.43 -7.56
CA GLU A 26 -2.81 10.38 -7.30
C GLU A 26 -3.16 9.59 -6.03
N PRO A 27 -2.60 8.38 -5.80
CA PRO A 27 -2.76 7.64 -4.55
C PRO A 27 -1.69 8.00 -3.51
N GLN A 28 -2.12 8.24 -2.27
CA GLN A 28 -1.27 8.68 -1.16
C GLN A 28 -1.48 7.78 0.05
N ILE A 29 -0.37 7.39 0.67
CA ILE A 29 -0.35 6.70 1.97
C ILE A 29 -0.04 7.72 3.05
N TRP A 30 -0.86 7.77 4.10
CA TRP A 30 -0.54 8.51 5.31
C TRP A 30 -0.19 7.55 6.45
N ALA A 31 0.81 7.95 7.24
CA ALA A 31 1.24 7.19 8.40
C ALA A 31 1.48 8.14 9.58
N LEU A 32 1.18 7.65 10.79
CA LEU A 32 1.63 8.25 12.03
C LEU A 32 3.05 7.74 12.31
N VAL A 33 4.01 8.66 12.43
CA VAL A 33 5.44 8.34 12.51
C VAL A 33 6.12 9.09 13.65
N ASN A 34 7.25 8.56 14.12
CA ASN A 34 8.24 9.33 14.86
C ASN A 34 9.28 9.90 13.88
N PRO A 35 9.38 11.21 13.66
CA PRO A 35 10.30 11.80 12.68
C PRO A 35 11.78 11.59 13.00
N GLY A 36 12.12 11.29 14.27
CA GLY A 36 13.50 11.02 14.68
C GLY A 36 13.95 9.58 14.50
N SER A 37 13.04 8.66 14.13
CA SER A 37 13.40 7.26 13.90
C SER A 37 14.17 7.09 12.59
N PRO A 38 15.11 6.12 12.52
CA PRO A 38 15.67 5.70 11.24
C PRO A 38 14.57 5.15 10.32
N THR A 39 14.83 5.09 9.02
CA THR A 39 13.90 4.49 8.05
C THR A 39 14.13 2.99 7.91
N GLU A 40 13.04 2.25 7.71
CA GLU A 40 13.03 0.85 7.31
C GLU A 40 12.28 0.67 5.98
N THR A 41 12.75 -0.26 5.15
CA THR A 41 12.05 -0.62 3.93
C THR A 41 10.83 -1.48 4.26
N ARG A 42 9.67 -1.08 3.74
CA ARG A 42 8.39 -1.79 3.85
C ARG A 42 7.86 -2.14 2.47
N ASN A 43 7.36 -3.36 2.33
CA ASN A 43 6.93 -3.91 1.06
C ASN A 43 5.40 -3.89 0.94
N PHE A 44 4.92 -3.63 -0.25
CA PHE A 44 3.50 -3.46 -0.54
C PHE A 44 3.09 -4.27 -1.76
N ARG A 45 1.83 -4.67 -1.76
CA ARG A 45 1.12 -5.27 -2.89
C ARG A 45 -0.05 -4.38 -3.27
N LEU A 46 -0.11 -3.96 -4.52
CA LEU A 46 -1.28 -3.32 -5.12
C LEU A 46 -2.07 -4.37 -5.91
N ALA A 47 -3.39 -4.39 -5.78
CA ALA A 47 -4.24 -5.26 -6.57
C ALA A 47 -5.41 -4.45 -7.16
N GLY A 48 -5.52 -4.44 -8.49
CA GLY A 48 -6.71 -3.89 -9.15
C GLY A 48 -7.93 -4.79 -8.94
N THR A 49 -9.11 -4.19 -8.82
CA THR A 49 -10.37 -4.95 -8.76
C THR A 49 -10.52 -5.87 -9.98
N GLY A 50 -10.98 -7.10 -9.74
CA GLY A 50 -11.14 -8.14 -10.77
C GLY A 50 -9.88 -8.93 -11.09
N HIS A 51 -8.71 -8.54 -10.58
CA HIS A 51 -7.48 -9.32 -10.73
C HIS A 51 -7.30 -10.31 -9.56
N PRO A 52 -6.83 -11.54 -9.84
CA PRO A 52 -6.52 -12.49 -8.78
C PRO A 52 -5.34 -12.01 -7.95
N ILE A 53 -5.49 -12.08 -6.62
CA ILE A 53 -4.39 -11.83 -5.68
C ILE A 53 -3.70 -13.17 -5.42
N LYS A 54 -2.48 -13.32 -5.94
CA LYS A 54 -1.65 -14.52 -5.74
C LYS A 54 -0.72 -14.30 -4.55
N GLY A 55 -0.61 -15.27 -3.66
CA GLY A 55 0.23 -15.22 -2.47
C GLY A 55 -0.48 -15.78 -1.24
N ASP A 56 0.23 -15.83 -0.12
CA ASP A 56 -0.37 -16.20 1.15
C ASP A 56 -1.18 -15.02 1.73
N LYS A 57 -2.47 -15.24 1.98
CA LYS A 57 -3.36 -14.26 2.59
C LYS A 57 -2.89 -13.80 3.97
N GLU A 58 -2.18 -14.66 4.71
CA GLU A 58 -1.71 -14.35 6.06
C GLU A 58 -0.57 -13.33 6.06
N LEU A 59 0.14 -13.20 4.92
CA LEU A 59 1.19 -12.18 4.72
C LEU A 59 0.62 -10.83 4.28
N LEU A 60 -0.66 -10.75 3.89
CA LEU A 60 -1.28 -9.53 3.39
C LEU A 60 -1.98 -8.76 4.51
N ASN A 61 -1.39 -7.65 4.94
CA ASN A 61 -2.02 -6.71 5.84
C ASN A 61 -2.76 -5.63 5.04
N TYR A 62 -4.09 -5.62 5.09
CA TYR A 62 -4.89 -4.66 4.33
C TYR A 62 -4.69 -3.22 4.81
N VAL A 63 -4.36 -2.32 3.88
CA VAL A 63 -4.16 -0.89 4.15
C VAL A 63 -5.39 -0.07 3.76
N GLY A 64 -6.00 -0.36 2.61
CA GLY A 64 -7.15 0.40 2.14
C GLY A 64 -7.51 0.11 0.68
N THR A 65 -8.67 0.63 0.28
CA THR A 65 -9.14 0.66 -1.10
C THR A 65 -9.29 2.11 -1.52
N PHE A 66 -8.75 2.44 -2.68
CA PHE A 66 -8.84 3.78 -3.25
C PHE A 66 -9.33 3.70 -4.70
N GLN A 67 -9.88 4.81 -5.17
CA GLN A 67 -10.40 4.93 -6.52
C GLN A 67 -9.70 6.09 -7.22
N LEU A 68 -9.35 5.90 -8.49
CA LEU A 68 -8.77 6.95 -9.33
C LEU A 68 -9.67 7.21 -10.53
N ALA A 69 -9.46 8.37 -11.19
CA ALA A 69 -10.17 8.76 -12.40
C ALA A 69 -11.70 8.60 -12.30
N GLY A 70 -12.28 9.09 -11.20
CA GLY A 70 -13.73 9.04 -10.97
C GLY A 70 -14.29 7.62 -10.81
N GLY A 71 -13.48 6.67 -10.32
CA GLY A 71 -13.90 5.27 -10.14
C GLY A 71 -13.60 4.36 -11.33
N SER A 72 -12.98 4.89 -12.39
CA SER A 72 -12.56 4.07 -13.54
C SER A 72 -11.46 3.05 -13.17
N PHE A 73 -10.71 3.34 -12.10
CA PHE A 73 -9.80 2.39 -11.48
C PHE A 73 -10.12 2.26 -9.99
N ILE A 74 -10.11 1.02 -9.49
CA ILE A 74 -10.27 0.68 -8.08
C ILE A 74 -9.09 -0.22 -7.70
N GLY A 75 -8.31 0.23 -6.72
CA GLY A 75 -7.11 -0.45 -6.24
C GLY A 75 -7.22 -0.81 -4.77
N HIS A 76 -6.75 -2.00 -4.41
CA HIS A 76 -6.63 -2.50 -3.06
C HIS A 76 -5.15 -2.57 -2.69
N LEU A 77 -4.75 -1.87 -1.64
CA LEU A 77 -3.37 -1.86 -1.16
C LEU A 77 -3.22 -2.75 0.07
N PHE A 78 -2.19 -3.57 0.05
CA PHE A 78 -1.77 -4.40 1.17
C PHE A 78 -0.31 -4.09 1.50
N GLU A 79 0.01 -4.06 2.77
CA GLU A 79 1.38 -4.13 3.26
C GLU A 79 1.73 -5.61 3.48
N LEU A 80 2.94 -6.02 3.12
CA LEU A 80 3.43 -7.37 3.39
C LEU A 80 3.96 -7.45 4.81
N ARG A 81 3.45 -8.39 5.61
CA ARG A 81 4.01 -8.69 6.94
C ARG A 81 5.44 -9.21 6.78
N LYS A 82 6.34 -8.74 7.64
CA LYS A 82 7.65 -9.37 7.85
C LYS A 82 7.39 -10.68 8.60
N GLU A 83 7.98 -11.78 8.12
CA GLU A 83 8.05 -13.04 8.87
C GLU A 83 8.80 -12.87 10.20
#